data_AF-A0A947FVV2-F1
#
_entry.id   AF-A0A947FVV2-F1
#
_cell.length_a   1.000
_cell.length_b   1.000
_cell.length_c   1.000
_cell.angle_alpha   90.00
_cell.angle_beta   90.00
_cell.angle_gamma   90.00
#
_symmetry.space_group_name_H-M   'P 1'
#
loop_
_entity.id
_entity.type
_entity.pdbx_description
1 polymer ?
#
loop_
_entity_poly.entity_id
_entity_poly.type
_entity_poly.pdbx_seq_one_letter_code
_entity_poly.pdbx_strand_id
1 'polypeptide(L)'
;MYKILSWLIGWFKYSRKRRAKLALLQHELDNWEDHFSRAQTIIADVRKKKVGKDFRSMDIAALLHLAKPEEINAISSVLGVESSSPDELLVEIFEAGTHSVKSVWRMFSGETRYDEYVQIVSFAAKHLDVTVSNKCDIAEIEEQLVRKQFSELMKELTPEKRKEIEEQIEQEKEALTSRYGSVIGGGTAIIVAQASGFGIYLMASTVVGAATSAIGITLPFAFYTGMSQAISVAIGPVGWLALGSVLIHKLGAPKKEKVIPMVLLLASVRARLIEEQLVALSAADRVEQEILPKLKKSIQDKQSEIARLESYSYADDRLATAL
;
A
#
# COMPACT_ATOMS: atom_id res chain seq x y z
N MET A 1 40.92 61.66 17.00
CA MET A 1 39.89 61.86 15.95
C MET A 1 40.00 60.85 14.81
N TYR A 2 41.09 60.80 14.03
CA TYR A 2 41.20 59.92 12.84
C TYR A 2 41.08 58.41 13.12
N LYS A 3 41.65 57.93 14.23
CA LYS A 3 41.52 56.51 14.66
C LYS A 3 40.08 56.11 15.00
N ILE A 4 39.31 57.04 15.59
CA ILE A 4 37.90 56.83 15.97
C ILE A 4 37.02 56.80 14.72
N LEU A 5 37.25 57.70 13.77
CA LEU A 5 36.52 57.77 12.52
C LEU A 5 36.74 56.51 11.64
N SER A 6 37.99 56.04 11.56
CA SER A 6 38.36 54.80 10.86
C SER A 6 37.69 53.57 11.49
N TRP A 7 37.67 53.51 12.83
CA TRP A 7 37.00 52.45 13.57
C TRP A 7 35.47 52.46 13.36
N LEU A 8 34.81 53.63 13.41
CA LEU A 8 33.38 53.79 13.16
C LEU A 8 32.96 53.38 11.73
N ILE A 9 33.78 53.69 10.73
CA ILE A 9 33.53 53.27 9.33
C ILE A 9 33.68 51.75 9.18
N GLY A 10 34.68 51.15 9.83
CA GLY A 10 34.84 49.70 9.92
C GLY A 10 33.64 49.03 10.60
N TRP A 11 33.20 49.59 11.72
CA TRP A 11 32.03 49.14 12.48
C TRP A 11 30.73 49.24 11.68
N PHE A 12 30.49 50.33 10.93
CA PHE A 12 29.32 50.48 10.06
C PHE A 12 29.29 49.46 8.91
N LYS A 13 30.44 49.19 8.28
CA LYS A 13 30.54 48.15 7.23
C LYS A 13 30.30 46.76 7.81
N TYR A 14 30.85 46.49 9.00
CA TYR A 14 30.64 45.23 9.73
C TYR A 14 29.18 45.04 10.14
N SER A 15 28.54 46.07 10.72
CA SER A 15 27.14 46.02 11.15
C SER A 15 26.16 45.86 9.98
N ARG A 16 26.46 46.42 8.80
CA ARG A 16 25.63 46.27 7.60
C ARG A 16 25.73 44.86 7.01
N LYS A 17 26.94 44.30 6.87
CA LYS A 17 27.14 42.90 6.42
C LYS A 17 26.47 41.90 7.36
N ARG A 18 26.55 42.17 8.65
CA ARG A 18 25.95 41.34 9.70
C ARG A 18 24.43 41.39 9.71
N ARG A 19 23.82 42.57 9.57
CA ARG A 19 22.35 42.71 9.41
C ARG A 19 21.83 41.97 8.18
N ALA A 20 22.57 42.03 7.06
CA ALA A 20 22.23 41.25 5.87
C ALA A 20 22.33 39.73 6.11
N LYS A 21 23.35 39.27 6.86
CA LYS A 21 23.48 37.87 7.25
C LYS A 21 22.34 37.41 8.19
N LEU A 22 21.95 38.24 9.15
CA LEU A 22 20.82 37.96 10.05
C LEU A 22 19.51 37.82 9.27
N ALA A 23 19.22 38.75 8.36
CA ALA A 23 18.02 38.68 7.52
C ALA A 23 17.98 37.41 6.65
N LEU A 24 19.12 36.99 6.11
CA LEU A 24 19.23 35.74 5.33
C LEU A 24 18.99 34.50 6.22
N LEU A 25 19.59 34.46 7.41
CA LEU A 25 19.41 33.35 8.36
C LEU A 25 17.98 33.26 8.89
N GLN A 26 17.34 34.40 9.14
CA GLN A 26 15.92 34.47 9.55
C GLN A 26 15.02 33.93 8.44
N HIS A 27 15.20 34.38 7.20
CA HIS A 27 14.46 33.86 6.04
C HIS A 27 14.68 32.35 5.84
N GLU A 28 15.91 31.85 6.01
CA GLU A 28 16.16 30.42 5.96
C GLU A 28 15.44 29.68 7.09
N LEU A 29 15.50 30.19 8.33
CA LEU A 29 14.83 29.60 9.48
C LEU A 29 13.32 29.47 9.23
N ASP A 30 12.67 30.55 8.77
CA ASP A 30 11.24 30.56 8.44
C ASP A 30 10.89 29.46 7.41
N ASN A 31 11.74 29.29 6.39
CA ASN A 31 11.56 28.24 5.39
C ASN A 31 11.71 26.82 5.98
N TRP A 32 12.68 26.60 6.89
CA TRP A 32 12.83 25.32 7.58
C TRP A 32 11.66 25.03 8.53
N GLU A 33 11.11 26.05 9.20
CA GLU A 33 9.94 25.91 10.08
C GLU A 33 8.65 25.62 9.28
N ASP A 34 8.47 26.21 8.09
CA ASP A 34 7.39 25.85 7.16
C ASP A 34 7.51 24.38 6.71
N HIS A 35 8.69 23.96 6.27
CA HIS A 35 8.93 22.57 5.86
C HIS A 35 8.64 21.57 6.99
N PHE A 36 9.02 21.91 8.23
CA PHE A 36 8.74 21.08 9.39
C PHE A 36 7.24 20.99 9.68
N SER A 37 6.53 22.12 9.65
CA SER A 37 5.07 22.17 9.87
C SER A 37 4.30 21.41 8.80
N ARG A 38 4.71 21.54 7.53
CA ARG A 38 4.14 20.79 6.40
C ARG A 38 4.37 19.30 6.53
N ALA A 39 5.58 18.88 6.92
CA ALA A 39 5.88 17.48 7.14
C ALA A 39 4.99 16.87 8.24
N GLN A 40 4.83 17.56 9.37
CA GLN A 40 3.93 17.14 10.45
C GLN A 40 2.47 17.03 9.98
N THR A 41 1.99 18.01 9.21
CA THR A 41 0.63 18.01 8.68
C THR A 41 0.40 16.84 7.71
N ILE A 42 1.35 16.58 6.81
CA ILE A 42 1.29 15.46 5.86
C ILE A 42 1.26 14.12 6.61
N ILE A 43 2.11 13.94 7.63
CA ILE A 43 2.12 12.72 8.44
C ILE A 43 0.79 12.52 9.15
N ALA A 44 0.25 13.58 9.77
CA ALA A 44 -1.03 13.54 10.47
C ALA A 44 -2.18 13.21 9.51
N ASP A 45 -2.20 13.81 8.32
CA ASP A 45 -3.19 13.55 7.27
C ASP A 45 -3.11 12.13 6.73
N VAL A 46 -1.90 11.62 6.48
CA VAL A 46 -1.67 10.24 6.03
C VAL A 46 -2.18 9.27 7.09
N ARG A 47 -1.78 9.44 8.35
CA ARG A 47 -2.27 8.61 9.46
C ARG A 47 -3.78 8.71 9.60
N LYS A 48 -4.37 9.90 9.60
CA LYS A 48 -5.82 10.08 9.74
C LYS A 48 -6.61 9.41 8.61
N LYS A 49 -6.18 9.59 7.35
CA LYS A 49 -6.85 9.00 6.18
C LYS A 49 -6.67 7.49 6.07
N LYS A 50 -5.50 6.97 6.47
CA LYS A 50 -5.16 5.55 6.33
C LYS A 50 -5.55 4.74 7.57
N VAL A 51 -5.23 5.16 8.80
CA VAL A 51 -5.62 4.46 10.05
C VAL A 51 -7.15 4.41 10.22
N GLY A 52 -7.88 5.40 9.71
CA GLY A 52 -9.34 5.43 9.80
C GLY A 52 -10.08 4.41 8.93
N LYS A 53 -9.40 3.61 8.11
CA LYS A 53 -9.99 2.56 7.28
C LYS A 53 -9.40 1.20 7.66
N ASP A 54 -10.20 0.36 8.30
CA ASP A 54 -9.83 -1.04 8.50
C ASP A 54 -10.24 -1.85 7.27
N PHE A 55 -9.28 -2.13 6.38
CA PHE A 55 -9.53 -2.91 5.17
C PHE A 55 -9.80 -4.40 5.46
N ARG A 56 -9.43 -4.91 6.65
CA ARG A 56 -9.63 -6.32 7.01
C ARG A 56 -11.09 -6.61 7.34
N SER A 57 -11.77 -5.69 8.01
CA SER A 57 -13.20 -5.78 8.36
C SER A 57 -14.11 -5.09 7.33
N MET A 58 -13.55 -4.51 6.28
CA MET A 58 -14.30 -3.79 5.26
C MET A 58 -15.25 -4.69 4.47
N ASP A 59 -16.50 -4.23 4.32
CA ASP A 59 -17.51 -4.91 3.51
C ASP A 59 -17.17 -4.89 2.01
N ILE A 60 -17.79 -5.80 1.25
CA ILE A 60 -17.53 -5.87 -0.20
C ILE A 60 -17.95 -4.60 -0.93
N ALA A 61 -19.06 -3.97 -0.52
CA ALA A 61 -19.59 -2.81 -1.22
C ALA A 61 -18.55 -1.68 -1.23
N ALA A 62 -17.96 -1.39 -0.08
CA ALA A 62 -16.87 -0.44 0.08
C ALA A 62 -15.60 -0.90 -0.66
N LEU A 63 -15.29 -2.20 -0.67
CA LEU A 63 -14.16 -2.73 -1.44
C LEU A 63 -14.32 -2.52 -2.95
N LEU A 64 -15.51 -2.77 -3.51
CA LEU A 64 -15.79 -2.55 -4.93
C LEU A 64 -15.70 -1.07 -5.32
N HIS A 65 -16.10 -0.17 -4.43
CA HIS A 65 -15.93 1.28 -4.65
C HIS A 65 -14.46 1.74 -4.59
N LEU A 66 -13.60 0.96 -3.94
CA LEU A 66 -12.14 1.14 -3.94
C LEU A 66 -11.43 0.28 -5.01
N ALA A 67 -12.25 -0.46 -5.76
CA ALA A 67 -12.00 -1.14 -7.02
C ALA A 67 -11.19 -0.30 -8.01
N LYS A 68 -10.03 -0.75 -8.51
CA LYS A 68 -9.49 -0.14 -9.75
C LYS A 68 -10.36 -0.57 -10.94
N PRO A 69 -10.47 0.23 -12.02
CA PRO A 69 -11.25 -0.15 -13.20
C PRO A 69 -10.86 -1.51 -13.80
N GLU A 70 -9.56 -1.86 -13.74
CA GLU A 70 -9.07 -3.15 -14.22
C GLU A 70 -9.57 -4.31 -13.36
N GLU A 71 -9.66 -4.10 -12.04
CA GLU A 71 -10.15 -5.10 -11.08
C GLU A 71 -11.66 -5.28 -11.22
N ILE A 72 -12.40 -4.19 -11.42
CA ILE A 72 -13.82 -4.20 -11.76
C ILE A 72 -14.05 -5.00 -13.04
N ASN A 73 -13.29 -4.71 -14.11
CA ASN A 73 -13.41 -5.44 -15.37
C ASN A 73 -13.07 -6.93 -15.23
N ALA A 74 -12.09 -7.28 -14.39
CA ALA A 74 -11.76 -8.68 -14.11
C ALA A 74 -12.91 -9.40 -13.40
N ILE A 75 -13.53 -8.77 -12.40
CA ILE A 75 -14.70 -9.29 -11.70
C ILE A 75 -15.88 -9.45 -12.67
N SER A 76 -16.18 -8.44 -13.49
CA SER A 76 -17.23 -8.50 -14.51
C SER A 76 -17.01 -9.66 -15.48
N SER A 77 -15.77 -9.84 -15.93
CA SER A 77 -15.39 -10.92 -16.85
C SER A 77 -15.64 -12.30 -16.24
N VAL A 78 -15.21 -12.50 -14.99
CA VAL A 78 -15.42 -13.77 -14.26
C VAL A 78 -16.91 -14.06 -14.05
N LEU A 79 -17.69 -13.03 -13.72
CA LEU A 79 -19.14 -13.17 -13.57
C LEU A 79 -19.84 -13.37 -14.92
N GLY A 80 -19.23 -12.92 -16.02
CA GLY A 80 -19.80 -12.95 -17.37
C GLY A 80 -20.88 -11.90 -17.57
N VAL A 81 -20.70 -10.73 -16.93
CA VAL A 81 -21.63 -9.59 -16.98
C VAL A 81 -20.98 -8.41 -17.68
N GLU A 82 -21.77 -7.61 -18.40
CA GLU A 82 -21.29 -6.41 -19.08
C GLU A 82 -21.18 -5.20 -18.14
N SER A 83 -21.73 -5.30 -16.92
CA SER A 83 -21.71 -4.21 -15.95
C SER A 83 -20.31 -3.91 -15.44
N SER A 84 -19.96 -2.62 -15.34
CA SER A 84 -18.76 -2.11 -14.67
C SER A 84 -19.10 -1.27 -13.44
N SER A 85 -20.37 -1.24 -13.01
CA SER A 85 -20.79 -0.46 -11.84
C SER A 85 -20.54 -1.27 -10.55
N PRO A 86 -19.87 -0.71 -9.53
CA PRO A 86 -19.68 -1.37 -8.24
C PRO A 86 -20.97 -1.90 -7.60
N ASP A 87 -22.06 -1.14 -7.71
CA ASP A 87 -23.35 -1.51 -7.10
C ASP A 87 -24.05 -2.64 -7.85
N GLU A 88 -23.97 -2.65 -9.19
CA GLU A 88 -24.53 -3.73 -10.01
C GLU A 88 -23.71 -5.00 -9.86
N LEU A 89 -22.37 -4.90 -9.82
CA LEU A 89 -21.50 -6.03 -9.55
C LEU A 89 -21.74 -6.62 -8.16
N LEU A 90 -22.06 -5.80 -7.16
CA LEU A 90 -22.41 -6.30 -5.84
C LEU A 90 -23.63 -7.22 -5.89
N VAL A 91 -24.68 -6.81 -6.64
CA VAL A 91 -25.88 -7.63 -6.84
C VAL A 91 -25.52 -8.93 -7.53
N GLU A 92 -24.76 -8.87 -8.63
CA GLU A 92 -24.35 -10.03 -9.42
C GLU A 92 -23.46 -11.00 -8.63
N ILE A 93 -22.57 -10.49 -7.76
CA ILE A 93 -21.75 -11.31 -6.85
C ILE A 93 -22.65 -12.11 -5.91
N PHE A 94 -23.66 -11.46 -5.32
CA PHE A 94 -24.59 -12.12 -4.42
C PHE A 94 -25.52 -13.09 -5.15
N GLU A 95 -25.97 -12.76 -6.36
CA GLU A 95 -26.76 -13.68 -7.18
C GLU A 95 -25.95 -14.93 -7.55
N ALA A 96 -24.74 -14.75 -8.11
CA ALA A 96 -23.84 -15.84 -8.45
C ALA A 96 -23.51 -16.71 -7.23
N GLY A 97 -23.24 -16.09 -6.08
CA GLY A 97 -23.03 -16.76 -4.81
C GLY A 97 -24.25 -17.58 -4.38
N THR A 98 -25.43 -16.94 -4.33
CA THR A 98 -26.71 -17.54 -3.90
C THR A 98 -27.07 -18.78 -4.72
N HIS A 99 -26.83 -18.73 -6.03
CA HIS A 99 -27.05 -19.87 -6.92
C HIS A 99 -26.17 -21.08 -6.59
N SER A 100 -24.95 -20.85 -6.09
CA SER A 100 -24.02 -21.88 -5.65
C SER A 100 -24.23 -22.32 -4.19
N VAL A 101 -24.76 -21.46 -3.32
CA VAL A 101 -25.01 -21.73 -1.88
C VAL A 101 -26.47 -22.09 -1.53
N LYS A 102 -27.34 -22.41 -2.50
CA LYS A 102 -28.80 -22.68 -2.28
C LYS A 102 -29.14 -23.67 -1.16
N SER A 103 -28.25 -24.60 -0.81
CA SER A 103 -28.45 -25.54 0.31
C SER A 103 -28.19 -24.93 1.69
N VAL A 104 -27.29 -23.94 1.77
CA VAL A 104 -26.93 -23.21 2.99
C VAL A 104 -27.89 -22.03 3.22
N TRP A 105 -28.30 -21.37 2.13
CA TRP A 105 -29.21 -20.23 2.13
C TRP A 105 -30.54 -20.47 2.87
N ARG A 106 -31.06 -21.70 2.80
CA ARG A 106 -32.36 -22.07 3.36
C ARG A 106 -32.40 -22.11 4.90
N MET A 107 -31.25 -22.04 5.56
CA MET A 107 -31.13 -22.08 7.04
C MET A 107 -31.04 -20.70 7.71
N PHE A 108 -30.74 -19.62 6.98
CA PHE A 108 -30.41 -18.31 7.56
C PHE A 108 -31.11 -17.13 6.86
N SER A 109 -32.34 -17.34 6.40
CA SER A 109 -33.13 -16.29 5.72
C SER A 109 -33.62 -15.24 6.73
N GLY A 110 -32.80 -14.23 7.04
CA GLY A 110 -33.16 -13.09 7.88
C GLY A 110 -32.08 -12.05 8.20
N GLU A 111 -30.85 -12.15 7.68
CA GLU A 111 -29.70 -11.34 8.14
C GLU A 111 -29.00 -10.51 7.03
N THR A 112 -27.99 -9.73 7.41
CA THR A 112 -27.45 -8.56 6.66
C THR A 112 -26.58 -8.94 5.44
N ARG A 113 -26.34 -7.98 4.52
CA ARG A 113 -25.43 -8.16 3.35
C ARG A 113 -23.99 -8.59 3.72
N TYR A 114 -23.54 -8.30 4.94
CA TYR A 114 -22.25 -8.76 5.44
C TYR A 114 -22.23 -10.29 5.62
N ASP A 115 -23.30 -10.84 6.17
CA ASP A 115 -23.45 -12.28 6.43
C ASP A 115 -23.55 -13.09 5.12
N GLU A 116 -24.04 -12.47 4.04
CA GLU A 116 -24.10 -13.08 2.71
C GLU A 116 -22.69 -13.33 2.14
N TYR A 117 -21.75 -12.39 2.31
CA TYR A 117 -20.39 -12.61 1.81
C TYR A 117 -19.63 -13.65 2.59
N VAL A 118 -19.77 -13.62 3.92
CA VAL A 118 -19.17 -14.63 4.82
C VAL A 118 -19.55 -16.02 4.36
N GLN A 119 -20.80 -16.23 3.95
CA GLN A 119 -21.27 -17.51 3.43
C GLN A 119 -20.62 -17.88 2.09
N ILE A 120 -20.46 -16.94 1.17
CA ILE A 120 -19.79 -17.17 -0.12
C ILE A 120 -18.33 -17.55 0.10
N VAL A 121 -17.60 -16.82 0.95
CA VAL A 121 -16.21 -17.12 1.30
C VAL A 121 -16.09 -18.46 2.04
N SER A 122 -17.00 -18.74 2.98
CA SER A 122 -17.05 -20.02 3.69
C SER A 122 -17.34 -21.19 2.77
N PHE A 123 -18.19 -20.99 1.75
CA PHE A 123 -18.45 -21.97 0.71
C PHE A 123 -17.19 -22.26 -0.10
N ALA A 124 -16.45 -21.22 -0.52
CA ALA A 124 -15.16 -21.37 -1.19
C ALA A 124 -14.16 -22.10 -0.29
N ALA A 125 -14.07 -21.73 0.99
CA ALA A 125 -13.18 -22.37 1.96
C ALA A 125 -13.46 -23.86 2.15
N LYS A 126 -14.73 -24.24 2.29
CA LYS A 126 -15.14 -25.64 2.38
C LYS A 126 -14.79 -26.43 1.12
N HIS A 127 -14.99 -25.85 -0.06
CA HIS A 127 -14.69 -26.52 -1.34
C HIS A 127 -13.20 -26.68 -1.59
N LEU A 128 -12.41 -25.75 -1.08
CA LEU A 128 -10.97 -25.80 -1.16
C LEU A 128 -10.36 -26.49 0.06
N ASP A 129 -11.13 -27.22 0.88
CA ASP A 129 -10.68 -27.93 2.09
C ASP A 129 -9.84 -27.03 3.05
N VAL A 130 -10.18 -25.76 3.17
CA VAL A 130 -9.56 -24.81 4.12
C VAL A 130 -10.32 -24.88 5.44
N THR A 131 -9.59 -25.17 6.52
CA THR A 131 -10.15 -25.23 7.87
C THR A 131 -10.36 -23.81 8.42
N VAL A 132 -11.60 -23.35 8.42
CA VAL A 132 -11.97 -22.05 8.99
C VAL A 132 -12.25 -22.20 10.49
N SER A 133 -11.59 -21.39 11.31
CA SER A 133 -11.90 -21.27 12.74
C SER A 133 -13.05 -20.27 12.95
N ASN A 134 -13.92 -20.52 13.92
CA ASN A 134 -15.04 -19.63 14.27
C ASN A 134 -14.63 -18.22 14.74
N LYS A 135 -13.33 -17.93 14.90
CA LYS A 135 -12.81 -16.63 15.33
C LYS A 135 -12.14 -15.82 14.23
N CYS A 136 -12.03 -16.35 13.01
CA CYS A 136 -11.33 -15.67 11.92
C CYS A 136 -12.18 -14.53 11.34
N ASP A 137 -11.52 -13.41 11.03
CA ASP A 137 -12.11 -12.35 10.21
C ASP A 137 -12.17 -12.79 8.72
N ILE A 138 -12.99 -12.14 7.90
CA ILE A 138 -13.17 -12.52 6.49
C ILE A 138 -11.84 -12.44 5.73
N ALA A 139 -11.04 -11.41 6.00
CA ALA A 139 -9.74 -11.21 5.39
C ALA A 139 -8.78 -12.37 5.68
N GLU A 140 -8.82 -12.93 6.89
CA GLU A 140 -8.02 -14.08 7.30
C GLU A 140 -8.48 -15.36 6.58
N ILE A 141 -9.78 -15.54 6.37
CA ILE A 141 -10.28 -16.68 5.59
C ILE A 141 -9.82 -16.57 4.13
N GLU A 142 -9.94 -15.38 3.53
CA GLU A 142 -9.45 -15.11 2.18
C GLU A 142 -7.94 -15.31 2.05
N GLU A 143 -7.17 -14.86 3.04
CA GLU A 143 -5.73 -15.06 3.08
C GLU A 143 -5.39 -16.56 3.09
N GLN A 144 -6.10 -17.35 3.89
CA GLN A 144 -5.92 -18.81 3.92
C GLN A 144 -6.30 -19.47 2.60
N LEU A 145 -7.36 -19.00 1.94
CA LEU A 145 -7.75 -19.45 0.60
C LEU A 145 -6.63 -19.20 -0.41
N VAL A 146 -6.12 -17.97 -0.45
CA VAL A 146 -5.01 -17.57 -1.32
C VAL A 146 -3.78 -18.43 -1.06
N ARG A 147 -3.36 -18.55 0.22
CA ARG A 147 -2.18 -19.34 0.61
C ARG A 147 -2.31 -20.81 0.18
N LYS A 148 -3.49 -21.40 0.39
CA LYS A 148 -3.72 -22.80 0.03
C LYS A 148 -3.67 -23.00 -1.47
N GLN A 149 -4.40 -22.18 -2.22
CA GLN A 149 -4.42 -22.28 -3.69
C GLN A 149 -3.04 -22.03 -4.29
N PHE A 150 -2.28 -21.07 -3.75
CA PHE A 150 -0.91 -20.83 -4.18
C PHE A 150 -0.01 -22.03 -3.89
N SER A 151 -0.11 -22.62 -2.69
CA SER A 151 0.66 -23.81 -2.34
C SER A 151 0.36 -25.01 -3.25
N GLU A 152 -0.92 -25.20 -3.61
CA GLU A 152 -1.33 -26.26 -4.53
C GLU A 152 -0.84 -26.02 -5.95
N LEU A 153 -1.00 -24.78 -6.45
CA LEU A 153 -0.43 -24.37 -7.73
C LEU A 153 1.06 -24.69 -7.77
N MET A 154 1.83 -24.24 -6.78
CA MET A 154 3.28 -24.46 -6.73
C MET A 154 3.65 -25.94 -6.71
N LYS A 155 2.87 -26.82 -6.07
CA LYS A 155 3.12 -28.28 -6.04
C LYS A 155 2.99 -28.94 -7.40
N GLU A 156 2.07 -28.47 -8.22
CA GLU A 156 1.72 -29.09 -9.50
C GLU A 156 2.54 -28.54 -10.68
N LEU A 157 3.30 -27.46 -10.47
CA LEU A 157 4.20 -26.89 -11.48
C LEU A 157 5.48 -27.69 -11.70
N THR A 158 5.99 -27.63 -12.93
CA THR A 158 7.32 -28.13 -13.26
C THR A 158 8.40 -27.33 -12.51
N PRO A 159 9.57 -27.93 -12.22
CA PRO A 159 10.65 -27.24 -11.51
C PRO A 159 11.06 -25.92 -12.17
N GLU A 160 11.04 -25.86 -13.50
CA GLU A 160 11.41 -24.67 -14.28
C GLU A 160 10.40 -23.54 -14.07
N LYS A 161 9.10 -23.84 -14.14
CA LYS A 161 8.04 -22.85 -13.92
C LYS A 161 7.93 -22.42 -12.48
N ARG A 162 8.15 -23.34 -11.53
CA ARG A 162 8.24 -22.99 -10.12
C ARG A 162 9.37 -21.99 -9.87
N LYS A 163 10.56 -22.27 -10.40
CA LYS A 163 11.74 -21.42 -10.25
C LYS A 163 11.54 -20.04 -10.88
N GLU A 164 10.90 -19.98 -12.04
CA GLU A 164 10.55 -18.72 -12.71
C GLU A 164 9.62 -17.85 -11.84
N ILE A 165 8.60 -18.44 -11.20
CA ILE A 165 7.72 -17.73 -10.27
C ILE A 165 8.48 -17.27 -9.02
N GLU A 166 9.31 -18.14 -8.43
CA GLU A 166 10.10 -17.82 -7.24
C GLU A 166 11.08 -16.66 -7.50
N GLU A 167 11.79 -16.69 -8.63
CA GLU A 167 12.73 -15.65 -9.04
C GLU A 167 12.01 -14.30 -9.25
N GLN A 168 10.81 -14.30 -9.82
CA GLN A 168 10.04 -13.08 -10.02
C GLN A 168 9.51 -12.50 -8.71
N ILE A 169 8.98 -13.34 -7.82
CA ILE A 169 8.57 -12.93 -6.48
C ILE A 169 9.76 -12.28 -5.75
N GLU A 170 10.95 -12.83 -5.89
CA GLU A 170 12.15 -12.27 -5.25
C GLU A 170 12.58 -10.95 -5.89
N GLN A 171 12.62 -10.87 -7.23
CA GLN A 171 12.89 -9.62 -7.95
C GLN A 171 11.90 -8.52 -7.59
N GLU A 172 10.65 -8.84 -7.28
CA GLU A 172 9.67 -7.84 -6.86
C GLU A 172 9.84 -7.38 -5.44
N LYS A 173 10.15 -8.28 -4.51
CA LYS A 173 10.56 -7.88 -3.16
C LYS A 173 11.77 -6.95 -3.23
N GLU A 174 12.75 -7.27 -4.08
CA GLU A 174 13.93 -6.44 -4.30
C GLU A 174 13.58 -5.11 -4.99
N ALA A 175 12.71 -5.12 -6.01
CA ALA A 175 12.29 -3.92 -6.72
C ALA A 175 11.48 -2.99 -5.81
N LEU A 176 10.63 -3.52 -4.93
CA LEU A 176 9.98 -2.74 -3.89
C LEU A 176 10.97 -2.27 -2.83
N THR A 177 11.92 -3.11 -2.43
CA THR A 177 13.02 -2.70 -1.54
C THR A 177 13.90 -1.63 -2.19
N SER A 178 13.98 -1.56 -3.51
CA SER A 178 14.74 -0.53 -4.22
C SER A 178 13.91 0.75 -4.44
N ARG A 179 12.71 0.62 -5.02
CA ARG A 179 11.75 1.72 -5.27
C ARG A 179 11.33 2.38 -3.97
N TYR A 180 11.01 1.58 -2.97
CA TYR A 180 10.57 2.06 -1.67
C TYR A 180 11.66 2.03 -0.62
N GLY A 181 12.71 1.21 -0.65
CA GLY A 181 13.75 1.25 0.40
C GLY A 181 14.67 2.46 0.35
N SER A 182 14.68 3.25 -0.73
CA SER A 182 15.22 4.62 -0.69
C SER A 182 14.33 5.57 0.15
N VAL A 183 13.01 5.35 0.13
CA VAL A 183 11.98 6.13 0.84
C VAL A 183 11.63 5.57 2.23
N ILE A 184 11.82 4.28 2.47
CA ILE A 184 11.41 3.50 3.65
C ILE A 184 12.64 2.96 4.42
N GLY A 185 13.82 2.95 3.82
CA GLY A 185 15.05 2.35 4.40
C GLY A 185 15.07 0.84 4.15
N GLY A 186 16.16 0.31 3.59
CA GLY A 186 16.24 -1.09 3.15
C GLY A 186 15.82 -2.13 4.21
N GLY A 187 16.12 -1.87 5.49
CA GLY A 187 15.69 -2.74 6.60
C GLY A 187 14.19 -2.69 6.88
N THR A 188 13.56 -1.51 6.84
CA THR A 188 12.12 -1.35 7.07
C THR A 188 11.32 -1.79 5.85
N ALA A 189 11.84 -1.64 4.63
CA ALA A 189 11.19 -2.18 3.43
C ALA A 189 11.14 -3.72 3.47
N ILE A 190 12.19 -4.37 3.99
CA ILE A 190 12.18 -5.81 4.26
C ILE A 190 11.19 -6.17 5.37
N ILE A 191 11.14 -5.40 6.46
CA ILE A 191 10.18 -5.62 7.55
C ILE A 191 8.74 -5.40 7.06
N VAL A 192 8.47 -4.37 6.27
CA VAL A 192 7.17 -4.12 5.65
C VAL A 192 6.86 -5.24 4.67
N ALA A 193 7.75 -5.64 3.76
CA ALA A 193 7.51 -6.77 2.86
C ALA A 193 7.25 -8.09 3.60
N GLN A 194 7.94 -8.33 4.72
CA GLN A 194 7.76 -9.52 5.56
C GLN A 194 6.53 -9.47 6.46
N ALA A 195 6.13 -8.28 6.94
CA ALA A 195 5.03 -8.08 7.89
C ALA A 195 3.71 -7.63 7.24
N SER A 196 3.72 -7.11 6.00
CA SER A 196 2.56 -6.43 5.38
C SER A 196 1.62 -7.32 4.59
N GLY A 197 1.92 -8.62 4.46
CA GLY A 197 1.15 -9.45 3.53
C GLY A 197 1.43 -9.11 2.06
N PHE A 198 2.55 -8.45 1.73
CA PHE A 198 3.01 -8.33 0.33
C PHE A 198 3.09 -9.72 -0.34
N GLY A 199 3.58 -10.72 0.38
CA GLY A 199 3.54 -12.11 -0.08
C GLY A 199 2.11 -12.60 -0.38
N ILE A 200 1.11 -12.17 0.40
CA ILE A 200 -0.30 -12.50 0.13
C ILE A 200 -0.80 -11.82 -1.12
N TYR A 201 -0.45 -10.56 -1.32
CA TYR A 201 -0.83 -9.87 -2.53
C TYR A 201 -0.26 -10.56 -3.78
N LEU A 202 1.04 -10.86 -3.80
CA LEU A 202 1.67 -11.59 -4.90
C LEU A 202 1.07 -12.98 -5.12
N MET A 203 0.85 -13.73 -4.04
CA MET A 203 0.19 -15.03 -4.11
C MET A 203 -1.24 -14.89 -4.65
N ALA A 204 -1.99 -13.88 -4.23
CA ALA A 204 -3.37 -13.64 -4.67
C ALA A 204 -3.40 -13.31 -6.15
N SER A 205 -2.58 -12.37 -6.62
CA SER A 205 -2.44 -12.05 -8.04
C SER A 205 -2.08 -13.27 -8.87
N THR A 206 -1.22 -14.14 -8.32
CA THR A 206 -0.78 -15.36 -9.00
C THR A 206 -1.90 -16.39 -9.11
N VAL A 207 -2.55 -16.66 -7.99
CA VAL A 207 -3.67 -17.59 -7.94
C VAL A 207 -4.82 -17.09 -8.81
N VAL A 208 -5.12 -15.80 -8.80
CA VAL A 208 -6.17 -15.18 -9.62
C VAL A 208 -5.87 -15.38 -11.10
N GLY A 209 -4.68 -15.00 -11.56
CA GLY A 209 -4.33 -15.12 -12.98
C GLY A 209 -4.44 -16.56 -13.47
N ALA A 210 -4.01 -17.51 -12.65
CA ALA A 210 -4.15 -18.94 -12.96
C ALA A 210 -5.62 -19.39 -12.93
N ALA A 211 -6.39 -18.99 -11.91
CA ALA A 211 -7.79 -19.38 -11.75
C ALA A 211 -8.69 -18.83 -12.86
N THR A 212 -8.52 -17.58 -13.29
CA THR A 212 -9.27 -17.02 -14.42
C THR A 212 -8.89 -17.70 -15.73
N SER A 213 -7.61 -17.98 -15.91
CA SER A 213 -7.12 -18.67 -17.10
C SER A 213 -7.62 -20.11 -17.20
N ALA A 214 -7.79 -20.79 -16.05
CA ALA A 214 -8.35 -22.14 -15.99
C ALA A 214 -9.78 -22.22 -16.55
N ILE A 215 -10.55 -21.14 -16.44
CA ILE A 215 -11.92 -21.03 -16.97
C ILE A 215 -11.96 -20.34 -18.35
N GLY A 216 -10.80 -20.22 -19.01
CA GLY A 216 -10.68 -19.62 -20.35
C GLY A 216 -10.76 -18.09 -20.36
N ILE A 217 -10.69 -17.43 -19.20
CA ILE A 217 -10.73 -15.98 -19.08
C ILE A 217 -9.31 -15.46 -18.91
N THR A 218 -8.82 -14.75 -19.93
CA THR A 218 -7.55 -14.03 -19.85
C THR A 218 -7.80 -12.59 -19.43
N LEU A 219 -7.28 -12.20 -18.27
CA LEU A 219 -7.42 -10.81 -17.82
C LEU A 219 -6.53 -9.87 -18.65
N PRO A 220 -6.93 -8.59 -18.82
CA PRO A 220 -6.12 -7.60 -19.51
C PRO A 220 -4.73 -7.45 -18.88
N PHE A 221 -3.72 -7.15 -19.70
CA PHE A 221 -2.34 -6.94 -19.23
C PHE A 221 -2.25 -5.89 -18.10
N ALA A 222 -3.10 -4.86 -18.17
CA ALA A 222 -3.20 -3.79 -17.19
C ALA A 222 -3.62 -4.25 -15.78
N PHE A 223 -4.41 -5.32 -15.68
CA PHE A 223 -4.78 -5.92 -14.39
C PHE A 223 -3.53 -6.43 -13.68
N TYR A 224 -2.65 -7.12 -14.41
CA TYR A 224 -1.40 -7.64 -13.85
C TYR A 224 -0.39 -6.54 -13.56
N THR A 225 -0.25 -5.52 -14.41
CA THR A 225 0.70 -4.41 -14.18
C THR A 225 0.26 -3.50 -13.02
N GLY A 226 -1.04 -3.40 -12.78
CA GLY A 226 -1.63 -2.70 -11.63
C GLY A 226 -1.37 -3.39 -10.30
N MET A 227 -0.96 -4.66 -10.33
CA MET A 227 -0.58 -5.46 -9.16
C MET A 227 0.93 -5.62 -9.01
N SER A 228 1.65 -5.92 -10.10
CA SER A 228 3.07 -5.66 -10.20
C SER A 228 3.58 -5.73 -11.64
N GLN A 229 4.40 -4.75 -12.02
CA GLN A 229 4.96 -4.66 -13.36
C GLN A 229 5.90 -5.83 -13.70
N ALA A 230 6.58 -6.46 -12.73
CA ALA A 230 7.54 -7.53 -13.05
C ALA A 230 6.86 -8.90 -13.29
N ILE A 231 5.93 -9.33 -12.42
CA ILE A 231 5.10 -10.54 -12.58
C ILE A 231 4.31 -10.47 -13.89
N SER A 232 3.76 -9.31 -14.22
CA SER A 232 2.98 -9.13 -15.46
C SER A 232 3.80 -9.39 -16.72
N VAL A 233 5.06 -8.95 -16.74
CA VAL A 233 5.96 -9.03 -17.90
C VAL A 233 6.46 -10.46 -18.10
N ALA A 234 6.64 -11.20 -17.01
CA ALA A 234 7.40 -12.44 -17.07
C ALA A 234 6.51 -13.70 -17.09
N ILE A 235 5.35 -13.72 -16.42
CA ILE A 235 4.35 -14.79 -16.63
C ILE A 235 3.54 -14.50 -17.88
N GLY A 236 3.11 -13.25 -18.07
CA GLY A 236 2.30 -12.84 -19.22
C GLY A 236 0.94 -13.55 -19.33
N PRO A 237 0.05 -13.09 -20.23
CA PRO A 237 -1.26 -13.73 -20.44
C PRO A 237 -1.16 -15.23 -20.80
N VAL A 238 -0.07 -15.63 -21.46
CA VAL A 238 0.18 -17.01 -21.90
C VAL A 238 0.70 -17.89 -20.75
N GLY A 239 1.53 -17.36 -19.86
CA GLY A 239 1.96 -18.11 -18.68
C GLY A 239 0.80 -18.38 -17.74
N TRP A 240 -0.13 -17.44 -17.59
CA TRP A 240 -1.34 -17.67 -16.81
C TRP A 240 -2.22 -18.77 -17.41
N LEU A 241 -2.30 -18.91 -18.73
CA LEU A 241 -2.97 -20.05 -19.39
C LEU A 241 -2.30 -21.39 -19.06
N ALA A 242 -0.96 -21.43 -19.04
CA ALA A 242 -0.23 -22.62 -18.62
C ALA A 242 -0.45 -22.94 -17.13
N LEU A 243 -0.48 -21.92 -16.27
CA LEU A 243 -0.79 -22.06 -14.84
C LEU A 243 -2.25 -22.43 -14.59
N GLY A 244 -3.18 -21.92 -15.39
CA GLY A 244 -4.60 -22.24 -15.30
C GLY A 244 -4.89 -23.68 -15.69
N SER A 245 -4.14 -24.23 -16.64
CA SER A 245 -4.23 -25.65 -17.03
C SER A 245 -4.04 -26.60 -15.86
N VAL A 246 -3.23 -26.20 -14.87
CA VAL A 246 -2.99 -26.94 -13.63
C VAL A 246 -4.24 -26.92 -12.73
N LEU A 247 -4.92 -25.77 -12.60
CA LEU A 247 -6.12 -25.61 -11.77
C LEU A 247 -7.40 -26.23 -12.34
N ILE A 248 -7.44 -26.58 -13.64
CA ILE A 248 -8.61 -27.17 -14.32
C ILE A 248 -9.14 -28.41 -13.59
N HIS A 249 -8.26 -29.23 -13.02
CA HIS A 249 -8.65 -30.49 -12.36
C HIS A 249 -9.26 -30.29 -10.96
N LYS A 250 -9.03 -29.14 -10.31
CA LYS A 250 -9.51 -28.86 -8.94
C LYS A 250 -10.70 -27.91 -8.89
N LEU A 251 -10.86 -27.03 -9.88
CA LEU A 251 -12.02 -26.14 -9.95
C LEU A 251 -13.33 -26.88 -10.29
N GLY A 252 -13.26 -28.13 -10.77
CA GLY A 252 -14.30 -29.16 -10.65
C GLY A 252 -15.76 -28.73 -10.84
N ALA A 253 -16.26 -28.87 -12.07
CA ALA A 253 -17.64 -28.78 -12.57
C ALA A 253 -18.21 -27.37 -12.92
N PRO A 254 -18.95 -27.25 -14.05
CA PRO A 254 -19.34 -25.99 -14.71
C PRO A 254 -20.28 -25.06 -13.91
N LYS A 255 -20.83 -25.50 -12.77
CA LYS A 255 -21.67 -24.66 -11.89
C LYS A 255 -20.86 -23.87 -10.84
N LYS A 256 -19.56 -24.16 -10.70
CA LYS A 256 -18.68 -23.68 -9.62
C LYS A 256 -17.52 -22.80 -10.12
N GLU A 257 -17.40 -22.70 -11.44
CA GLU A 257 -16.29 -22.04 -12.16
C GLU A 257 -16.12 -20.57 -11.78
N LYS A 258 -17.17 -19.87 -11.36
CA LYS A 258 -17.12 -18.41 -11.17
C LYS A 258 -16.91 -17.97 -9.72
N VAL A 259 -17.38 -18.74 -8.74
CA VAL A 259 -17.39 -18.32 -7.33
C VAL A 259 -15.98 -18.29 -6.73
N ILE A 260 -15.19 -19.35 -6.95
CA ILE A 260 -13.83 -19.43 -6.39
C ILE A 260 -12.93 -18.33 -6.99
N PRO A 261 -12.84 -18.15 -8.32
CA PRO A 261 -12.05 -17.07 -8.89
C PRO A 261 -12.54 -15.68 -8.48
N MET A 262 -13.86 -15.47 -8.33
CA MET A 262 -14.42 -14.21 -7.84
C MET A 262 -14.02 -13.91 -6.39
N VAL A 263 -14.07 -14.90 -5.49
CA VAL A 263 -13.60 -14.73 -4.10
C VAL A 263 -12.11 -14.41 -4.07
N LEU A 264 -11.30 -15.10 -4.89
CA LEU A 264 -9.87 -14.84 -5.00
C LEU A 264 -9.55 -13.45 -5.58
N LEU A 265 -10.36 -12.96 -6.52
CA LEU A 265 -10.25 -11.59 -7.04
C LEU A 265 -10.54 -10.56 -5.96
N LEU A 266 -11.62 -10.71 -5.20
CA LEU A 266 -11.96 -9.82 -4.09
C LEU A 266 -10.89 -9.86 -2.99
N ALA A 267 -10.33 -11.04 -2.70
CA ALA A 267 -9.19 -11.21 -1.82
C ALA A 267 -7.96 -10.44 -2.33
N SER A 268 -7.67 -10.45 -3.64
CA SER A 268 -6.56 -9.69 -4.21
C SER A 268 -6.76 -8.17 -4.10
N VAL A 269 -8.00 -7.68 -4.26
CA VAL A 269 -8.34 -6.26 -4.06
C VAL A 269 -8.12 -5.87 -2.61
N ARG A 270 -8.61 -6.67 -1.66
CA ARG A 270 -8.43 -6.40 -0.23
C ARG A 270 -6.94 -6.44 0.16
N ALA A 271 -6.20 -7.43 -0.32
CA ALA A 271 -4.76 -7.55 -0.09
C ALA A 271 -3.99 -6.31 -0.60
N ARG A 272 -4.32 -5.81 -1.80
CA ARG A 272 -3.75 -4.56 -2.35
C ARG A 272 -3.99 -3.38 -1.43
N LEU A 273 -5.23 -3.20 -0.97
CA LEU A 273 -5.61 -2.05 -0.15
C LEU A 273 -4.89 -2.06 1.22
N ILE A 274 -4.75 -3.24 1.83
CA ILE A 274 -3.97 -3.43 3.06
C ILE A 274 -2.50 -3.07 2.82
N GLU A 275 -1.90 -3.52 1.72
CA GLU A 275 -0.51 -3.19 1.39
C GLU A 275 -0.32 -1.69 1.16
N GLU A 276 -1.14 -1.06 0.33
CA GLU A 276 -1.10 0.38 0.06
C GLU A 276 -1.26 1.22 1.35
N GLN A 277 -1.99 0.70 2.34
CA GLN A 277 -2.11 1.30 3.66
C GLN A 277 -0.81 1.20 4.46
N LEU A 278 -0.23 0.00 4.55
CA LEU A 278 0.97 -0.26 5.33
C LEU A 278 2.21 0.44 4.77
N VAL A 279 2.35 0.50 3.44
CA VAL A 279 3.40 1.27 2.76
C VAL A 279 3.27 2.76 3.08
N ALA A 280 2.05 3.31 3.06
CA ALA A 280 1.82 4.71 3.39
C ALA A 280 2.11 5.03 4.86
N LEU A 281 1.73 4.14 5.79
CA LEU A 281 1.98 4.31 7.23
C LEU A 281 3.47 4.20 7.56
N SER A 282 4.17 3.21 7.02
CA SER A 282 5.62 3.04 7.23
C SER A 282 6.44 4.21 6.65
N ALA A 283 6.03 4.76 5.51
CA ALA A 283 6.64 5.98 4.98
C ALA A 283 6.44 7.17 5.94
N ALA A 284 5.23 7.34 6.49
CA ALA A 284 4.93 8.39 7.46
C ALA A 284 5.76 8.23 8.76
N ASP A 285 5.87 7.00 9.27
CA ASP A 285 6.67 6.68 10.46
C ASP A 285 8.14 7.03 10.27
N ARG A 286 8.71 6.81 9.08
CA ARG A 286 10.11 7.19 8.80
C ARG A 286 10.31 8.70 8.74
N VAL A 287 9.39 9.44 8.10
CA VAL A 287 9.49 10.90 8.11
C VAL A 287 9.49 11.39 9.56
N GLU A 288 8.67 10.79 10.43
CA GLU A 288 8.62 11.10 11.86
C GLU A 288 9.90 10.70 12.61
N GLN A 289 10.47 9.53 12.35
CA GLN A 289 11.61 9.00 13.12
C GLN A 289 12.98 9.47 12.63
N GLU A 290 13.16 9.69 11.32
CA GLU A 290 14.47 10.05 10.74
C GLU A 290 14.55 11.51 10.30
N ILE A 291 13.50 12.02 9.68
CA ILE A 291 13.54 13.33 9.02
C ILE A 291 13.18 14.44 10.00
N LEU A 292 12.09 14.30 10.77
CA LEU A 292 11.68 15.31 11.75
C LEU A 292 12.77 15.60 12.81
N PRO A 293 13.52 14.62 13.35
CA PRO A 293 14.58 14.93 14.31
C PRO A 293 15.76 15.68 13.68
N LYS A 294 16.13 15.35 12.44
CA LYS A 294 17.16 16.08 11.68
C LYS A 294 16.72 17.51 11.39
N LEU A 295 15.49 17.70 10.94
CA LEU A 295 14.89 19.02 10.72
C LEU A 295 14.87 19.84 12.01
N LYS A 296 14.39 19.26 13.10
CA LYS A 296 14.34 19.90 14.42
C LYS A 296 15.74 20.32 14.88
N LYS A 297 16.76 19.47 14.67
CA LYS A 297 18.14 19.81 14.97
C LYS A 297 18.66 20.96 14.10
N SER A 298 18.40 20.95 12.80
CA SER A 298 18.81 22.05 11.90
C SER A 298 18.14 23.39 12.25
N ILE A 299 16.86 23.35 12.64
CA ILE A 299 16.13 24.52 13.16
C ILE A 299 16.82 25.03 14.44
N GLN A 300 17.11 24.15 15.39
CA GLN A 300 17.79 24.50 16.64
C GLN A 300 19.20 25.07 16.42
N ASP A 301 19.97 24.51 15.48
CA ASP A 301 21.30 24.99 15.12
C ASP A 301 21.21 26.41 14.54
N LYS A 302 20.25 26.68 13.63
CA LYS A 302 20.01 28.01 13.06
C LYS A 302 19.54 29.03 14.10
N GLN A 303 18.61 28.65 14.98
CA GLN A 303 18.19 29.49 16.11
C GLN A 303 19.37 29.86 17.00
N SER A 304 20.28 28.91 17.26
CA SER A 304 21.49 29.18 18.05
C SER A 304 22.47 30.12 17.34
N GLU A 305 22.61 30.04 16.01
CA GLU A 305 23.45 30.94 15.23
C GLU A 305 22.89 32.36 15.23
N ILE A 306 21.57 32.51 15.07
CA ILE A 306 20.87 33.80 15.16
C ILE A 306 21.06 34.39 16.55
N ALA A 307 20.81 33.64 17.62
CA ALA A 307 20.97 34.12 19.00
C ALA A 307 22.41 34.57 19.31
N ARG A 308 23.43 33.87 18.79
CA ARG A 308 24.84 34.32 18.86
C ARG A 308 25.03 35.63 18.11
N LEU A 309 24.52 35.73 16.89
CA LEU A 309 24.61 36.92 16.06
C LEU A 309 23.72 38.07 16.55
N GLU A 310 22.84 37.89 17.51
CA GLU A 310 22.09 38.98 18.16
C GLU A 310 22.78 39.43 19.45
N SER A 311 23.34 38.51 20.24
CA SER A 311 24.04 38.84 21.50
C SER A 311 25.29 39.68 21.28
N TYR A 312 26.07 39.40 20.22
CA TYR A 312 27.17 40.25 19.80
C TYR A 312 26.71 41.68 19.40
N SER A 313 25.43 41.90 19.10
CA SER A 313 24.91 43.16 18.53
C SER A 313 24.60 44.08 19.70
N TYR A 314 23.94 43.51 20.69
CA TYR A 314 23.67 44.14 21.96
C TYR A 314 24.96 44.53 22.70
N ALA A 315 26.00 43.70 22.64
CA ALA A 315 27.31 44.01 23.21
C ALA A 315 28.02 45.17 22.47
N ASP A 316 28.03 45.14 21.12
CA ASP A 316 28.63 46.20 20.30
C ASP A 316 27.88 47.54 20.44
N ASP A 317 26.56 47.53 20.47
CA ASP A 317 25.73 48.74 20.61
C ASP A 317 25.91 49.39 22.00
N ARG A 318 26.06 48.59 23.06
CA ARG A 318 26.42 49.09 24.40
C ARG A 318 27.79 49.75 24.43
N LEU A 319 28.79 49.15 23.78
CA LEU A 319 30.13 49.73 23.68
C LEU A 319 30.12 51.03 22.85
N ALA A 320 29.31 51.10 21.80
CA ALA A 320 29.16 52.30 20.99
C ALA A 320 28.39 53.43 21.69
N THR A 321 27.46 53.10 22.59
CA THR A 321 26.69 54.10 23.36
C THR A 321 27.46 54.58 24.61
N ALA A 322 28.43 53.81 25.08
CA ALA A 322 29.29 54.13 26.23
C ALA A 322 30.56 54.94 25.87
N LEU A 323 30.90 55.04 24.57
CA LEU A 323 31.99 55.84 24.02
C LEU A 323 31.51 57.21 23.55
#